data_AF-A0A5K1H8S3-F1
#
_entry.id   AF-A0A5K1H8S3-F1
#
_cell.length_a   1.000
_cell.length_b   1.000
_cell.length_c   1.000
_cell.angle_alpha   90.00
_cell.angle_beta   90.00
_cell.angle_gamma   90.00
#
_symmetry.space_group_name_H-M   'P 1'
#
loop_
_entity.id
_entity.type
_entity.pdbx_description
1 polymer ?
#
loop_
_entity_poly.entity_id
_entity_poly.type
_entity_poly.pdbx_seq_one_letter_code
_entity_poly.pdbx_strand_id
1 'polypeptide(L)'
;RTFRERFSPLTDEINNIVSGSHNFSDADFQEIGELLTEQEQENKHNYFTNERIPEFWLKVFTNSDVLGEQVEERDEPLLKHLLKVEAGKSEDLKKLWVDFTFSENEWFTNTKLHKEFELDGE
;
A
#
# COMPACT_ATOMS: atom_id res chain seq x y z
N ARG A 1 -19.09 -9.19 -8.17
CA ARG A 1 -18.65 -9.66 -6.83
C ARG A 1 -17.27 -10.33 -6.90
N THR A 2 -17.02 -11.11 -7.96
CA THR A 2 -15.84 -11.96 -8.19
C THR A 2 -14.45 -11.29 -8.24
N PHE A 3 -14.30 -10.03 -8.64
CA PHE A 3 -12.95 -9.44 -8.81
C PHE A 3 -12.24 -9.18 -7.47
N ARG A 4 -12.82 -8.37 -6.57
CA ARG A 4 -12.17 -8.04 -5.29
C ARG A 4 -11.90 -9.28 -4.44
N GLU A 5 -12.85 -10.22 -4.37
CA GLU A 5 -12.67 -11.47 -3.63
C GLU A 5 -11.52 -12.30 -4.22
N ARG A 6 -11.41 -12.36 -5.56
CA ARG A 6 -10.33 -13.07 -6.25
C ARG A 6 -8.95 -12.45 -6.02
N PHE A 7 -8.87 -11.12 -5.91
CA PHE A 7 -7.61 -10.39 -5.78
C PHE A 7 -7.28 -9.96 -4.34
N SER A 8 -8.17 -10.23 -3.38
CA SER A 8 -7.92 -9.96 -1.96
C SER A 8 -6.63 -10.63 -1.48
N PRO A 9 -6.37 -11.93 -1.77
CA PRO A 9 -5.15 -12.57 -1.29
C PRO A 9 -3.87 -11.88 -1.77
N LEU A 10 -3.84 -11.44 -3.03
CA LEU A 10 -2.69 -10.70 -3.58
C LEU A 10 -2.55 -9.32 -2.94
N THR A 11 -3.67 -8.65 -2.66
CA THR A 11 -3.66 -7.34 -1.99
C THR A 11 -3.16 -7.46 -0.56
N ASP A 12 -3.55 -8.52 0.14
CA ASP A 12 -3.10 -8.82 1.51
C ASP A 12 -1.60 -9.15 1.52
N GLU A 13 -1.12 -9.92 0.54
CA GLU A 13 0.30 -10.22 0.37
C GLU A 13 1.14 -8.95 0.11
N ILE A 14 0.69 -8.06 -0.79
CA ILE A 14 1.34 -6.76 -1.03
C ILE A 14 1.41 -5.95 0.27
N ASN A 15 0.32 -5.91 1.05
CA ASN A 15 0.30 -5.22 2.34
C ASN A 15 1.29 -5.83 3.34
N ASN A 16 1.40 -7.16 3.38
CA ASN A 16 2.37 -7.84 4.24
C ASN A 16 3.81 -7.51 3.84
N ILE A 17 4.10 -7.46 2.54
CA ILE A 17 5.42 -7.07 2.03
C ILE A 17 5.73 -5.61 2.40
N VAL A 18 4.84 -4.67 2.07
CA VAL A 18 5.04 -3.24 2.34
C VAL A 18 5.21 -2.97 3.83
N SER A 19 4.46 -3.68 4.69
CA SER A 19 4.54 -3.54 6.15
C SER A 19 5.73 -4.27 6.79
N GLY A 20 6.55 -5.00 6.01
CA GLY A 20 7.63 -5.80 6.55
C GLY A 20 7.16 -6.99 7.38
N SER A 21 5.93 -7.45 7.19
CA SER A 21 5.40 -8.65 7.87
C SER A 21 5.62 -9.93 7.04
N HIS A 22 6.01 -9.80 5.77
CA HIS A 22 6.37 -10.93 4.91
C HIS A 22 7.81 -11.38 5.17
N ASN A 23 7.99 -12.68 5.41
CA ASN A 23 9.32 -13.26 5.58
C ASN A 23 9.79 -13.86 4.26
N PHE A 24 10.60 -13.11 3.53
CA PHE A 24 11.14 -13.53 2.25
C PHE A 24 12.01 -14.78 2.35
N SER A 25 11.92 -15.61 1.33
CA SER A 25 12.64 -16.86 1.15
C SER A 25 13.03 -17.01 -0.31
N ASP A 26 13.97 -17.90 -0.61
CA ASP A 26 14.35 -18.19 -2.00
C ASP A 26 13.17 -18.65 -2.87
N ALA A 27 12.11 -19.19 -2.28
CA ALA A 27 10.90 -19.59 -3.00
C ALA A 27 10.18 -18.40 -3.64
N ASP A 28 10.15 -17.24 -2.98
CA ASP A 28 9.52 -16.01 -3.50
C ASP A 28 10.20 -15.50 -4.78
N PHE A 29 11.46 -15.88 -5.00
CA PHE A 29 12.30 -15.40 -6.11
C PHE A 29 12.49 -16.42 -7.24
N GLN A 30 11.94 -17.64 -7.11
CA GLN A 30 12.12 -18.71 -8.09
C GLN A 30 11.57 -18.35 -9.47
N GLU A 31 10.40 -17.73 -9.52
CA GLU A 31 9.69 -17.45 -10.78
C GLU A 31 9.98 -16.06 -11.35
N ILE A 32 10.55 -15.15 -10.56
CA ILE A 32 10.83 -13.77 -11.00
C ILE A 32 12.26 -13.57 -11.52
N GLY A 33 13.13 -14.57 -11.43
CA GLY A 33 14.53 -14.46 -11.84
C GLY A 33 14.72 -13.98 -13.29
N GLU A 34 13.84 -14.39 -14.20
CA GLU A 34 13.85 -13.96 -15.61
C GLU A 34 13.39 -12.51 -15.82
N LEU A 35 12.71 -11.91 -14.83
CA LEU A 35 12.26 -10.51 -14.86
C LEU A 35 13.29 -9.55 -14.25
N LEU A 36 14.31 -10.09 -13.58
CA LEU A 36 15.35 -9.31 -12.91
C LEU A 36 16.55 -9.08 -13.85
N THR A 37 17.15 -7.91 -13.74
CA THR A 37 18.44 -7.59 -14.35
C THR A 37 19.57 -8.41 -13.71
N GLU A 38 20.71 -8.52 -14.39
CA GLU A 38 21.90 -9.21 -13.85
C GLU A 38 22.31 -8.66 -12.46
N GLN A 39 22.24 -7.33 -12.29
CA GLN A 39 22.54 -6.67 -11.02
C GLN A 39 21.53 -7.00 -9.91
N GLU A 40 20.24 -7.16 -10.25
CA GLU A 40 19.21 -7.53 -9.28
C GLU A 40 19.31 -9.02 -8.90
N GLN A 41 19.74 -9.88 -9.82
CA GLN A 41 19.96 -11.29 -9.54
C GLN A 41 21.09 -11.53 -8.52
N GLU A 42 22.13 -10.69 -8.49
CA GLU A 42 23.19 -10.76 -7.48
C GLU A 42 22.67 -10.40 -6.07
N ASN A 43 21.69 -9.51 -6.00
CA ASN A 43 21.08 -9.03 -4.76
C ASN A 43 19.88 -9.87 -4.31
N LYS A 44 19.46 -10.87 -5.10
CA LYS A 44 18.26 -11.65 -4.84
C LYS A 44 18.29 -12.45 -3.54
N HIS A 45 19.43 -12.58 -2.86
CA HIS A 45 19.53 -13.26 -1.56
C HIS A 45 19.70 -12.28 -0.38
N ASN A 46 19.73 -10.97 -0.66
CA ASN A 46 19.90 -9.93 0.34
C ASN A 46 18.53 -9.43 0.80
N TYR A 47 17.76 -10.31 1.45
CA TYR A 47 16.42 -9.98 1.92
C TYR A 47 16.50 -9.11 3.19
N PHE A 48 15.88 -7.93 3.14
CA PHE A 48 15.57 -7.19 4.36
C PHE A 48 14.50 -7.96 5.13
N THR A 49 14.91 -8.66 6.19
CA THR A 49 13.97 -9.41 7.02
C THR A 49 13.24 -8.47 7.96
N ASN A 50 11.92 -8.51 7.92
CA ASN A 50 11.03 -7.81 8.85
C ASN A 50 11.13 -6.27 8.84
N GLU A 51 11.60 -5.66 7.74
CA GLU A 51 11.63 -4.21 7.59
C GLU A 51 10.53 -3.72 6.66
N ARG A 52 9.87 -2.63 7.07
CA ARG A 52 8.88 -1.94 6.24
C ARG A 52 9.56 -1.33 5.02
N ILE A 53 8.89 -1.32 3.88
CA ILE A 53 9.38 -0.57 2.72
C ILE A 53 9.24 0.92 3.03
N PRO A 54 10.35 1.67 3.17
CA PRO A 54 10.28 3.06 3.59
C PRO A 54 9.62 3.93 2.53
N GLU A 55 8.74 4.83 2.98
CA GLU A 55 8.09 5.85 2.15
C GLU A 55 7.26 5.27 0.99
N PHE A 56 6.82 4.01 1.09
CA PHE A 56 6.09 3.33 0.02
C PHE A 56 4.87 4.14 -0.45
N TRP A 57 3.95 4.47 0.47
CA TRP A 57 2.73 5.20 0.12
C TRP A 57 3.01 6.65 -0.29
N LEU A 58 3.97 7.32 0.34
CA LEU A 58 4.43 8.64 -0.10
C LEU A 58 4.83 8.60 -1.57
N LYS A 59 5.72 7.66 -1.95
CA LYS A 59 6.14 7.47 -3.34
C LYS A 59 4.98 7.12 -4.26
N VAL A 60 4.03 6.30 -3.82
CA VAL A 60 2.83 5.99 -4.61
C VAL A 60 2.00 7.26 -4.89
N PHE A 61 1.78 8.10 -3.89
CA PHE A 61 1.02 9.35 -4.08
C PHE A 61 1.78 10.35 -4.96
N THR A 62 3.07 10.56 -4.72
CA THR A 62 3.85 11.56 -5.47
C THR A 62 4.09 11.17 -6.94
N ASN A 63 4.18 9.87 -7.25
CA ASN A 63 4.34 9.38 -8.61
C ASN A 63 3.01 9.16 -9.36
N SER A 64 1.87 9.40 -8.72
CA SER A 64 0.57 9.32 -9.38
C SER A 64 0.28 10.63 -10.11
N ASP A 65 -0.11 10.55 -11.39
CA ASP A 65 -0.45 11.73 -12.20
C ASP A 65 -1.56 12.60 -11.57
N VAL A 66 -2.49 11.98 -10.85
CA VAL A 66 -3.64 12.68 -10.27
C VAL A 66 -3.34 13.15 -8.85
N LEU A 67 -2.69 12.32 -8.05
CA LEU A 67 -2.50 12.59 -6.62
C LEU A 67 -1.22 13.38 -6.36
N GLY A 68 -0.23 13.28 -7.23
CA GLY A 68 1.06 13.98 -7.08
C GLY A 68 0.89 15.49 -7.09
N GLU A 69 -0.01 16.03 -7.91
CA GLU A 69 -0.32 17.47 -7.92
C GLU A 69 -1.04 17.96 -6.65
N GLN A 70 -1.60 17.04 -5.86
CA GLN A 70 -2.33 17.36 -4.63
C GLN A 70 -1.46 17.21 -3.37
N VAL A 71 -0.29 16.57 -3.47
CA VAL A 71 0.64 16.41 -2.36
C VAL A 71 1.57 17.62 -2.33
N GLU A 72 1.50 18.41 -1.26
CA GLU A 72 2.41 19.53 -1.04
C GLU A 72 3.62 19.11 -0.18
N GLU A 73 4.72 19.88 -0.22
CA GLU A 73 5.94 19.59 0.56
C GLU A 73 5.67 19.42 2.07
N ARG A 74 4.68 20.14 2.61
CA ARG A 74 4.27 20.05 4.02
C ARG A 74 3.56 18.74 4.37
N ASP A 75 3.03 18.03 3.39
CA ASP A 75 2.30 16.78 3.59
C ASP A 75 3.25 15.58 3.59
N GLU A 76 4.42 15.70 2.97
CA GLU A 76 5.38 14.61 2.86
C GLU A 76 5.77 13.99 4.22
N PRO A 77 6.12 14.78 5.27
CA PRO A 77 6.49 14.21 6.56
C PRO A 77 5.37 13.34 7.15
N LEU A 78 4.12 13.78 7.01
CA LEU A 78 2.95 13.03 7.47
C LEU A 78 2.74 11.75 6.65
N LEU A 79 2.87 11.84 5.32
CA LEU A 79 2.68 10.69 4.42
C LEU A 79 3.75 9.59 4.61
N LYS A 80 4.91 9.89 5.21
CA LYS A 80 5.87 8.87 5.64
C LYS A 80 5.33 7.96 6.74
N HIS A 81 4.35 8.43 7.52
CA HIS A 81 3.67 7.63 8.54
C HIS A 81 2.52 6.79 7.97
N LEU A 82 2.17 6.93 6.68
CA LEU A 82 1.10 6.15 6.07
C LEU A 82 1.54 4.71 5.82
N LEU A 83 0.89 3.77 6.50
CA LEU A 83 1.23 2.35 6.49
C LEU A 83 0.39 1.54 5.50
N LYS A 84 -0.90 1.88 5.37
CA LYS A 84 -1.86 1.10 4.58
C LYS A 84 -2.95 1.99 4.01
N VAL A 85 -3.31 1.75 2.75
CA VAL A 85 -4.49 2.33 2.11
C VAL A 85 -5.40 1.21 1.65
N GLU A 86 -6.66 1.22 2.11
CA GLU A 86 -7.65 0.22 1.77
C GLU A 86 -8.88 0.89 1.18
N ALA A 87 -9.46 0.31 0.13
CA ALA A 87 -10.69 0.80 -0.45
C ALA A 87 -11.76 -0.29 -0.42
N GLY A 88 -12.94 0.06 0.08
CA GLY A 88 -14.06 -0.86 0.19
C GLY A 88 -15.32 -0.31 -0.44
N LYS A 89 -16.41 -1.07 -0.31
CA LYS A 89 -17.74 -0.69 -0.77
C LYS A 89 -18.81 -1.45 0.00
N SER A 90 -19.97 -0.84 0.19
CA SER A 90 -21.10 -1.47 0.86
C SER A 90 -21.68 -2.59 0.00
N GLU A 91 -22.42 -3.51 0.62
CA GLU A 91 -23.05 -4.63 -0.10
C GLU A 91 -24.08 -4.15 -1.12
N ASP A 92 -24.80 -3.07 -0.80
CA ASP A 92 -25.79 -2.42 -1.65
C ASP A 92 -25.17 -1.50 -2.70
N LEU A 93 -23.84 -1.37 -2.74
CA LEU A 93 -23.06 -0.52 -3.65
C LEU A 93 -23.40 0.98 -3.58
N LYS A 94 -24.09 1.42 -2.52
CA LYS A 94 -24.41 2.84 -2.31
C LYS A 94 -23.30 3.62 -1.62
N LYS A 95 -22.31 2.93 -1.05
CA LYS A 95 -21.20 3.56 -0.34
C LYS A 95 -19.88 3.02 -0.85
N LEU A 96 -18.94 3.91 -1.08
CA LEU A 96 -17.52 3.61 -1.27
C LEU A 96 -16.75 4.23 -0.12
N TRP A 97 -15.66 3.59 0.30
CA TRP A 97 -14.78 4.22 1.29
C TRP A 97 -13.33 3.97 0.98
N VAL A 98 -12.49 4.84 1.51
CA VAL A 98 -11.05 4.71 1.55
C VAL A 98 -10.59 4.92 3.00
N ASP A 99 -9.77 3.99 3.46
CA ASP A 99 -9.20 3.91 4.77
C ASP A 99 -7.70 4.14 4.70
N PHE A 100 -7.20 5.12 5.44
CA PHE A 100 -5.78 5.44 5.54
C PHE A 100 -5.30 5.09 6.95
N THR A 101 -4.38 4.15 7.08
CA THR A 101 -3.84 3.70 8.37
C THR A 101 -2.45 4.28 8.60
N PHE A 102 -2.26 5.02 9.69
CA PHE A 102 -1.01 5.69 10.02
C PHE A 102 -0.33 5.06 11.23
N SER A 103 1.00 5.15 11.29
CA SER A 103 1.74 5.00 12.54
C SER A 103 1.51 6.20 13.45
N GLU A 104 1.87 6.05 14.73
CA GLU A 104 1.93 7.17 15.66
C GLU A 104 2.79 8.31 15.08
N ASN A 105 2.29 9.53 15.20
CA ASN A 105 2.86 10.73 14.59
C ASN A 105 2.50 11.97 15.41
N GLU A 106 3.12 13.12 15.10
CA GLU A 106 2.96 14.36 15.88
C GLU A 106 1.76 15.23 15.46
N TRP A 107 1.11 14.92 14.34
CA TRP A 107 0.02 15.73 13.78
C TRP A 107 -1.35 15.32 14.33
N PHE A 108 -1.57 14.03 14.58
CA PHE A 108 -2.82 13.52 15.14
C PHE A 108 -2.66 12.19 15.88
N THR A 109 -3.61 11.88 16.76
CA THR A 109 -3.63 10.63 17.54
C THR A 109 -4.40 9.50 16.83
N ASN A 110 -5.13 9.80 15.75
CA ASN A 110 -5.89 8.82 15.01
C ASN A 110 -4.96 7.83 14.31
N THR A 111 -5.14 6.53 14.54
CA THR A 111 -4.42 5.50 13.78
C THR A 111 -5.04 5.26 12.41
N LYS A 112 -6.28 5.71 12.20
CA LYS A 112 -7.04 5.52 10.96
C LYS A 112 -7.84 6.77 10.60
N LEU A 113 -7.69 7.23 9.35
CA LEU A 113 -8.58 8.21 8.74
C LEU A 113 -9.50 7.49 7.75
N HIS A 114 -10.81 7.66 7.94
CA HIS A 114 -11.84 7.02 7.12
C HIS A 114 -12.54 8.08 6.27
N LYS A 115 -12.54 7.89 4.96
CA LYS A 115 -13.29 8.72 4.01
C LYS A 115 -14.35 7.87 3.34
N GLU A 116 -15.62 8.17 3.63
CA GLU A 116 -16.78 7.56 2.99
C GLU A 116 -17.35 8.49 1.91
N PHE A 117 -17.86 7.89 0.83
CA PHE A 117 -18.57 8.53 -0.26
C PHE A 117 -19.90 7.81 -0.42
N GLU A 118 -21.00 8.57 -0.31
CA GLU A 118 -22.33 8.07 -0.69
C GLU A 118 -22.52 8.29 -2.19
N LEU A 119 -22.97 7.24 -2.87
CA LEU A 119 -23.31 7.27 -4.29
C LEU A 119 -24.81 7.48 -4.38
N ASP A 120 -25.20 8.67 -4.82
CA ASP A 120 -26.58 8.93 -5.19
C ASP A 120 -26.94 8.02 -6.38
N GLY A 121 -27.94 7.17 -6.18
CA GLY A 121 -28.52 6.40 -7.26
C GLY A 121 -29.46 7.30 -8.08
N GLU A 122 -29.29 7.33 -9.40
CA GLU A 122 -30.40 7.68 -10.28
C GLU A 122 -31.55 6.66 -10.14
#